data_AF-A0A8S9ECE2-F1
#
_entry.id   AF-A0A8S9ECE2-F1
#
_cell.length_a   1.000
_cell.length_b   1.000
_cell.length_c   1.000
_cell.angle_alpha   90.00
_cell.angle_beta   90.00
_cell.angle_gamma   90.00
#
_symmetry.space_group_name_H-M   'P 1'
#
loop_
_entity.id
_entity.type
_entity.pdbx_description
1 polymer ?
#
loop_
_entity_poly.entity_id
_entity_poly.type
_entity_poly.pdbx_seq_one_letter_code
_entity_poly.pdbx_strand_id
1 'polypeptide(L)'
;DQVLRITASDEEQITLLRVLGEQAELQVDFWRHPTSPGQPADLRVPFPSLQAVKIFLESNSISYSIMIEDVQELLDEEQKNMTKSRRVERSTSTFDFASYHTIDEV
;
A
#
# COMPACT_ATOMS: atom_id res chain seq x y z
N ASP A 1 5.57 4.50 -4.46
CA ASP A 1 4.13 4.70 -4.18
C ASP A 1 3.90 4.46 -2.70
N GLN A 2 2.78 4.91 -2.13
CA GLN A 2 2.46 4.68 -0.72
C GLN A 2 1.03 4.14 -0.57
N VAL A 3 0.80 3.33 0.46
CA VAL A 3 -0.53 2.84 0.81
C VAL A 3 -0.98 3.50 2.11
N LEU A 4 -2.06 4.25 2.00
CA LEU A 4 -2.70 4.98 3.09
C LEU A 4 -3.93 4.21 3.53
N ARG A 5 -3.98 3.85 4.81
CA ARG A 5 -5.19 3.35 5.45
C ARG A 5 -5.98 4.54 5.98
N ILE A 6 -7.18 4.72 5.48
CA ILE A 6 -8.05 5.84 5.78
C ILE A 6 -9.27 5.30 6.52
N THR A 7 -9.67 5.93 7.61
CA THR A 7 -10.90 5.56 8.33
C THR A 7 -11.87 6.72 8.19
N ALA A 8 -12.90 6.52 7.37
CA ALA A 8 -13.98 7.49 7.23
C ALA A 8 -14.88 7.41 8.47
N SER A 9 -15.09 8.52 9.18
CA SER A 9 -15.98 8.59 10.34
C SER A 9 -17.44 8.74 9.95
N ASP A 10 -17.72 9.33 8.77
CA ASP A 10 -19.06 9.74 8.34
C ASP A 10 -19.27 9.45 6.84
N GLU A 11 -20.53 9.40 6.40
CA GLU A 11 -20.88 9.19 4.99
C GLU A 11 -20.38 10.31 4.06
N GLU A 12 -20.25 11.54 4.59
CA GLU A 12 -19.66 12.67 3.87
C GLU A 12 -18.20 12.40 3.50
N GLN A 13 -17.42 11.84 4.44
CA GLN A 13 -16.02 11.47 4.20
C GLN A 13 -15.89 10.35 3.17
N ILE A 14 -16.83 9.39 3.17
CA ILE A 14 -16.88 8.33 2.14
C ILE A 14 -17.14 8.93 0.76
N THR A 15 -18.04 9.90 0.68
CA THR A 15 -18.35 10.60 -0.58
C THR A 15 -17.15 11.38 -1.09
N LEU A 16 -16.44 12.09 -0.21
CA LEU A 16 -15.20 12.81 -0.54
C LEU A 16 -14.10 11.86 -1.05
N LEU A 17 -13.94 10.69 -0.42
CA LEU A 17 -12.99 9.67 -0.87
C LEU A 17 -13.36 9.11 -2.25
N ARG A 18 -14.66 8.90 -2.52
CA ARG A 18 -15.12 8.47 -3.84
C ARG A 18 -14.78 9.51 -4.91
N VAL A 19 -15.05 10.79 -4.65
CA VAL A 19 -14.72 11.89 -5.56
C VAL A 19 -13.21 11.99 -5.80
N LEU A 20 -12.39 11.83 -4.75
CA LEU A 20 -10.93 11.80 -4.87
C LEU A 20 -10.46 10.62 -5.74
N GLY A 21 -11.14 9.47 -5.65
CA GLY A 21 -10.91 8.31 -6.52
C GLY A 21 -11.26 8.51 -7.98
N GLU A 22 -12.30 9.29 -8.25
CA GLU A 22 -12.73 9.62 -9.62
C GLU A 22 -11.83 10.65 -10.29
N GLN A 23 -10.98 11.36 -9.54
CA GLN A 23 -9.99 12.27 -10.10
C GLN A 23 -8.89 11.49 -10.83
N ALA A 24 -9.07 11.31 -12.14
CA ALA A 24 -8.08 10.69 -13.03
C ALA A 24 -6.71 11.39 -12.99
N GLU A 25 -6.66 12.67 -12.60
CA GLU A 25 -5.42 13.44 -12.42
C GLU A 25 -4.53 12.89 -11.30
N LEU A 26 -5.13 12.32 -10.24
CA LEU A 26 -4.39 11.81 -9.10
C LEU A 26 -3.94 10.36 -9.28
N GLN A 27 -4.54 9.61 -10.22
CA GLN A 27 -4.25 8.19 -10.48
C GLN A 27 -4.18 7.34 -9.20
N VAL A 28 -5.12 7.57 -8.29
CA VAL A 28 -5.20 6.83 -7.03
C VAL A 28 -6.00 5.54 -7.22
N ASP A 29 -5.56 4.48 -6.56
CA ASP A 29 -6.20 3.16 -6.64
C ASP A 29 -6.75 2.76 -5.27
N PHE A 30 -8.04 2.48 -5.17
CA PHE A 30 -8.62 1.91 -3.95
C PHE A 30 -8.35 0.41 -3.91
N TRP A 31 -7.48 -0.02 -2.98
CA TRP A 31 -7.27 -1.44 -2.68
C TRP A 31 -8.40 -1.99 -1.81
N ARG A 32 -8.95 -1.15 -0.93
CA ARG A 32 -10.12 -1.48 -0.13
C ARG A 32 -11.06 -0.29 -0.10
N HIS A 33 -12.24 -0.48 -0.68
CA HIS A 33 -13.23 0.58 -0.78
C HIS A 33 -13.85 0.91 0.59
N PRO A 34 -14.11 2.20 0.87
CA PRO A 34 -14.90 2.59 2.03
C PRO A 34 -16.37 2.19 1.82
N THR A 35 -16.81 1.12 2.47
CA THR A 35 -18.18 0.60 2.35
C THR A 35 -19.14 1.22 3.37
N SER A 36 -18.63 1.60 4.54
CA SER A 36 -19.44 2.16 5.65
C SER A 36 -18.57 3.00 6.59
N PRO A 37 -19.15 4.00 7.28
CA PRO A 37 -18.42 4.79 8.27
C PRO A 37 -17.89 3.87 9.38
N GLY A 38 -16.67 4.15 9.84
CA GLY A 38 -15.91 3.35 10.79
C GLY A 38 -15.16 2.16 10.17
N GLN A 39 -15.34 1.84 8.88
CA GLN A 39 -14.52 0.82 8.22
C GLN A 39 -13.22 1.41 7.65
N PRO A 40 -12.09 0.71 7.82
CA PRO A 40 -10.85 1.10 7.18
C PRO A 40 -10.93 0.88 5.67
N ALA A 41 -10.57 1.91 4.92
CA ALA A 41 -10.32 1.88 3.49
C ALA A 41 -8.82 1.93 3.23
N ASP A 42 -8.34 1.21 2.24
CA ASP A 42 -6.93 1.17 1.87
C ASP A 42 -6.80 1.81 0.48
N LEU A 43 -6.02 2.90 0.40
CA LEU A 43 -5.83 3.71 -0.79
C LEU A 43 -4.36 3.70 -1.19
N ARG A 44 -4.06 3.21 -2.39
CA ARG A 44 -2.75 3.34 -3.01
C ARG A 44 -2.67 4.69 -3.71
N VAL A 45 -1.63 5.45 -3.37
CA VAL A 45 -1.39 6.77 -3.92
C VAL A 45 0.01 6.83 -4.54
N PRO A 46 0.14 7.24 -5.81
CA PRO A 46 1.44 7.45 -6.44
C PRO A 46 2.15 8.66 -5.84
N PHE A 47 3.49 8.62 -5.76
CA PHE A 47 4.34 9.70 -5.24
C PHE A 47 4.00 11.11 -5.76
N PRO A 48 3.79 11.34 -7.07
CA PRO A 48 3.45 12.68 -7.58
C PRO A 48 2.14 13.24 -7.00
N SER A 49 1.17 12.38 -6.72
CA SER A 49 -0.15 12.76 -6.23
C SER A 49 -0.26 12.74 -4.70
N LEU A 50 0.75 12.19 -4.02
CA LEU A 50 0.72 11.94 -2.60
C LEU A 50 0.54 13.20 -1.76
N GLN A 51 1.27 14.25 -2.11
CA GLN A 51 1.19 15.51 -1.38
C GLN A 51 -0.20 16.13 -1.51
N ALA A 52 -0.81 16.08 -2.70
CA ALA A 52 -2.17 16.55 -2.93
C ALA A 52 -3.19 15.74 -2.12
N VAL A 53 -3.07 14.41 -2.10
CA VAL A 53 -3.97 13.53 -1.35
C VAL A 53 -3.83 13.74 0.16
N LYS A 54 -2.60 13.89 0.69
CA LYS A 54 -2.38 14.19 2.12
C LYS A 54 -3.04 15.51 2.51
N ILE A 55 -2.82 16.58 1.74
CA ILE A 55 -3.44 17.89 1.98
C ILE A 55 -4.97 17.78 1.93
N PHE A 56 -5.52 17.03 0.97
CA PHE A 56 -6.96 16.80 0.88
C PHE A 56 -7.50 16.06 2.11
N LEU A 57 -6.83 15.01 2.57
CA LEU A 57 -7.25 14.25 3.76
C LEU A 57 -7.19 15.13 5.02
N GLU A 58 -6.12 15.90 5.20
CA GLU A 58 -5.97 16.82 6.33
C GLU A 58 -7.00 17.96 6.30
N SER A 59 -7.25 18.55 5.13
CA SER A 59 -8.24 19.63 4.96
C SER A 59 -9.67 19.16 5.24
N ASN A 60 -9.97 17.88 4.99
CA ASN A 60 -11.27 17.29 5.27
C ASN A 60 -11.33 16.63 6.66
N SER A 61 -10.30 16.82 7.49
CA SER A 61 -10.18 16.20 8.83
C SER A 61 -10.39 14.68 8.83
N ILE A 62 -9.99 14.03 7.73
CA ILE A 62 -10.11 12.58 7.57
C ILE A 62 -8.88 11.95 8.20
N SER A 63 -9.10 11.05 9.15
CA SER A 63 -8.01 10.34 9.82
C SER A 63 -7.42 9.30 8.86
N TYR A 64 -6.11 9.42 8.61
CA TYR A 64 -5.35 8.47 7.81
C TYR A 64 -4.13 7.97 8.59
N SER A 65 -3.70 6.77 8.28
CA SER A 65 -2.49 6.13 8.77
C SER A 65 -1.71 5.59 7.59
N ILE A 66 -0.42 5.87 7.55
CA ILE A 66 0.46 5.37 6.51
C ILE A 66 0.75 3.90 6.85
N MET A 67 0.23 2.97 6.04
CA MET A 67 0.52 1.56 6.22
C MET A 67 1.86 1.20 5.58
N ILE A 68 2.12 1.77 4.40
CA ILE A 68 3.36 1.55 3.67
C ILE A 68 3.93 2.91 3.34
N GLU A 69 4.99 3.27 4.07
CA GLU A 69 5.66 4.56 3.93
C GLU A 69 6.49 4.64 2.65
N ASP A 70 7.06 3.54 2.18
CA ASP A 70 7.63 3.51 0.84
C ASP A 70 7.57 2.10 0.26
N VAL A 71 6.72 1.90 -0.76
CA VAL A 71 6.64 0.62 -1.46
C VAL A 71 7.99 0.31 -2.16
N GLN A 72 8.79 1.32 -2.53
CA GLN A 72 10.08 1.12 -3.18
C GLN A 72 11.15 0.70 -2.17
N GLU A 73 11.22 1.28 -0.95
CA GLU A 73 12.18 0.82 0.06
C GLU A 73 11.86 -0.60 0.56
N LEU A 74 10.58 -0.96 0.71
CA LEU A 74 10.21 -2.32 1.10
C LEU A 74 10.56 -3.36 0.03
N LEU A 75 10.44 -3.01 -1.26
CA LEU A 75 10.89 -3.86 -2.36
C LEU A 75 12.41 -4.02 -2.38
N ASP A 76 13.17 -2.97 -2.05
CA ASP A 76 14.64 -3.02 -1.96
C ASP A 76 15.10 -3.86 -0.75
N GLU A 77 14.43 -3.75 0.40
CA GLU A 77 14.67 -4.60 1.57
C GLU A 77 14.33 -6.08 1.31
N GLU A 78 13.19 -6.37 0.68
CA GLU A 78 12.81 -7.73 0.28
C GLU A 78 13.82 -8.33 -0.71
N GLN A 79 14.26 -7.56 -1.72
CA GLN A 79 15.26 -8.02 -2.71
C GLN A 79 16.63 -8.29 -2.06
N LYS A 80 17.00 -7.48 -1.06
CA LYS A 80 18.24 -7.65 -0.29
C LYS A 80 18.19 -8.87 0.64
N ASN A 81 17.04 -9.17 1.24
CA ASN A 81 16.83 -10.39 2.03
C ASN A 81 16.86 -11.64 1.15
N MET A 82 16.24 -11.63 -0.03
CA MET A 82 16.32 -12.75 -0.98
C MET A 82 17.76 -13.04 -1.43
N THR A 83 18.58 -12.01 -1.65
CA THR A 83 19.98 -12.18 -2.06
C THR A 83 20.85 -12.78 -0.94
N LYS A 84 20.49 -12.54 0.33
CA LYS A 84 21.15 -13.18 1.49
C LYS A 84 20.71 -14.63 1.66
N SER A 85 19.42 -14.93 1.53
CA SER A 85 18.89 -16.30 1.62
C SER A 85 19.44 -17.22 0.54
N ARG A 86 19.58 -16.72 -0.70
CA ARG A 86 20.16 -17.48 -1.83
C ARG A 86 21.63 -17.91 -1.62
N ARG A 87 22.38 -17.24 -0.73
CA ARG A 87 23.74 -17.67 -0.35
C ARG A 87 23.76 -18.76 0.72
N VAL A 88 22.71 -18.87 1.54
CA VAL A 88 22.60 -19.88 2.62
C VAL A 88 22.05 -21.20 2.08
N GLU A 89 21.08 -21.18 1.16
CA GLU A 89 20.45 -22.38 0.59
C GLU A 89 21.41 -23.24 -0.26
N ARG A 90 22.54 -22.70 -0.72
CA ARG A 90 23.57 -23.48 -1.41
C ARG A 90 24.32 -24.48 -0.50
N SER A 91 24.13 -24.42 0.81
CA SER A 91 24.85 -25.25 1.79
C SER A 91 23.98 -26.31 2.48
N THR A 92 22.66 -26.36 2.26
CA THR A 92 21.77 -27.31 2.95
C THR A 92 20.74 -27.90 2.00
N SER A 93 20.72 -29.24 1.90
CA SER A 93 19.82 -30.08 1.09
C SER A 93 18.36 -30.10 1.61
N THR A 94 17.82 -28.96 2.02
CA THR A 94 16.47 -28.88 2.61
C THR A 94 15.73 -27.75 1.93
N PHE A 95 14.66 -28.09 1.20
CA PHE A 95 13.77 -27.12 0.56
C PHE A 95 13.06 -26.29 1.65
N ASP A 96 13.37 -25.01 1.72
CA ASP A 96 12.76 -24.08 2.68
C ASP A 96 11.45 -23.53 2.09
N PHE A 97 10.32 -23.99 2.65
CA PHE A 97 8.96 -23.53 2.30
C PHE A 97 8.62 -22.15 2.88
N ALA A 98 9.55 -21.53 3.61
CA ALA A 98 9.39 -20.20 4.20
C ALA A 98 9.81 -19.04 3.26
N SER A 99 10.25 -19.36 2.04
CA SER A 99 10.76 -18.39 1.05
C SER A 99 9.91 -18.37 -0.22
N TYR A 100 9.75 -17.19 -0.82
CA TYR A 100 9.10 -17.03 -2.12
C TYR A 100 10.04 -17.49 -3.24
N HIS A 101 9.65 -18.53 -3.97
CA HIS A 101 10.37 -19.07 -5.12
C HIS A 101 9.88 -18.40 -6.42
N THR A 102 10.79 -18.13 -7.35
CA THR A 102 10.45 -17.63 -8.69
C THR A 102 9.82 -18.74 -9.54
N ILE A 103 8.91 -18.38 -10.46
CA ILE A 103 8.08 -19.28 -11.28
C ILE A 103 8.84 -20.25 -12.23
N ASP A 104 10.17 -20.18 -12.27
CA ASP A 104 11.02 -21.14 -13.00
C ASP A 104 11.33 -22.41 -12.16
N GLU A 105 10.92 -22.44 -10.89
CA GLU A 105 11.10 -23.58 -9.97
C GLU A 105 9.76 -24.26 -9.59
N VAL A 106 8.79 -24.34 -10.51
CA VAL A 106 7.60 -25.21 -10.39
C VAL A 106 7.48 -26.22 -11.52
#